data_AF-K1U9X4-F1
#
_entry.id   AF-K1U9X4-F1
#
_cell.length_a   1.000
_cell.length_b   1.000
_cell.length_c   1.000
_cell.angle_alpha   90.00
_cell.angle_beta   90.00
_cell.angle_gamma   90.00
#
_symmetry.space_group_name_H-M   'P 1'
#
loop_
_entity.id
_entity.type
_entity.pdbx_description
1 polymer ?
#
loop_
_entity_poly.entity_id
_entity_poly.type
_entity_poly.pdbx_seq_one_letter_code
_entity_poly.pdbx_strand_id
1 'polypeptide(L)' 'MTIAEAKQLRIVDYLASLGYHPQSVISKQYWYLSPLRDERTPSFKVNDRLNEWYDFGAATGG' A
#
# COMPACT_ATOMS: atom_id res chain seq x y z
N MET A 1 2.74 20.08 1.50
CA MET A 1 3.10 18.85 2.24
C MET A 1 4.50 19.00 2.80
N THR A 2 4.61 19.06 4.12
CA THR A 2 5.88 18.91 4.83
C THR A 2 6.21 17.42 5.02
N ILE A 3 7.48 17.08 5.26
CA ILE A 3 7.92 15.68 5.49
C ILE A 3 7.21 15.06 6.70
N ALA A 4 6.85 15.88 7.71
CA ALA A 4 6.12 15.44 8.88
C ALA A 4 4.67 15.03 8.55
N GLU A 5 3.99 15.78 7.69
CA GLU A 5 2.64 15.45 7.23
C GLU A 5 2.65 14.18 6.36
N ALA A 6 3.67 14.00 5.52
CA ALA A 6 3.82 12.79 4.71
C ALA A 6 3.97 11.53 5.57
N LYS A 7 4.65 11.61 6.73
CA LYS A 7 4.78 10.49 7.68
C LYS A 7 3.49 10.16 8.42
N GLN A 8 2.57 11.12 8.55
CA GLN A 8 1.26 10.93 9.16
C GLN A 8 0.22 10.43 8.15
N LEU A 9 0.51 10.54 6.85
CA LEU A 9 -0.35 10.08 5.79
C LEU A 9 -0.43 8.54 5.83
N ARG A 10 -1.65 8.02 5.93
CA ARG A 10 -1.85 6.58 5.82
C ARG A 10 -1.64 6.14 4.39
N ILE A 11 -0.84 5.10 4.19
CA ILE A 11 -0.56 4.55 2.85
C ILE A 11 -1.86 4.16 2.13
N VAL A 12 -2.85 3.66 2.87
CA VAL A 12 -4.17 3.32 2.33
C VAL A 12 -4.89 4.54 1.75
N ASP A 13 -4.90 5.66 2.47
CA ASP A 13 -5.52 6.91 2.01
C ASP A 13 -4.76 7.50 0.81
N TYR A 14 -3.43 7.39 0.82
CA TYR A 14 -2.59 7.79 -0.32
C TYR A 14 -2.90 6.98 -1.59
N LEU A 15 -2.95 5.65 -1.47
CA LEU A 15 -3.28 4.76 -2.57
C LEU A 15 -4.70 5.00 -3.09
N ALA A 16 -5.66 5.24 -2.20
CA ALA A 16 -7.03 5.58 -2.58
C ALA A 16 -7.08 6.90 -3.37
N SER A 17 -6.32 7.91 -2.96
CA SER A 17 -6.22 9.19 -3.69
C SER A 17 -5.60 9.04 -5.08
N LEU A 18 -4.78 8.02 -5.30
CA LEU A 18 -4.23 7.67 -6.61
C LEU A 18 -5.18 6.80 -7.46
N GLY A 19 -6.31 6.36 -6.89
CA GLY A 19 -7.27 5.48 -7.55
C GLY A 19 -6.95 3.99 -7.42
N TYR A 20 -5.99 3.61 -6.57
CA TYR A 20 -5.73 2.21 -6.26
C TYR A 20 -6.69 1.71 -5.19
N HIS A 21 -7.39 0.63 -5.51
CA HIS A 21 -8.33 -0.02 -4.61
C HIS A 21 -7.78 -1.36 -4.13
N PRO A 22 -7.97 -1.71 -2.85
CA PRO A 22 -7.53 -2.99 -2.33
C PRO A 22 -8.31 -4.12 -3.01
N GLN A 23 -7.60 -5.11 -3.52
CA GLN A 23 -8.16 -6.34 -4.07
C GLN A 23 -8.69 -7.26 -2.97
N SER A 24 -8.08 -7.19 -1.78
CA SER A 24 -8.51 -7.98 -0.62
C SER A 24 -8.10 -7.31 0.68
N VAL A 25 -8.94 -7.43 1.71
CA VAL A 25 -8.68 -6.86 3.04
C VAL A 25 -8.90 -7.93 4.10
N ILE A 26 -7.84 -8.26 4.86
CA ILE A 26 -7.90 -9.28 5.90
C ILE A 26 -7.26 -8.72 7.16
N SER A 27 -8.05 -8.53 8.22
CA SER A 27 -7.57 -8.09 9.53
C SER A 27 -6.70 -6.81 9.46
N LYS A 28 -7.18 -5.80 8.73
CA LYS A 28 -6.46 -4.52 8.46
C LYS A 28 -5.17 -4.64 7.66
N GLN A 29 -4.96 -5.77 6.99
CA GLN A 29 -3.94 -5.92 5.95
C GLN A 29 -4.64 -5.78 4.61
N TYR A 30 -4.18 -4.82 3.82
CA TYR A 30 -4.77 -4.48 2.54
C TYR A 30 -3.85 -4.99 1.44
N TRP A 31 -4.39 -5.79 0.54
CA TRP A 31 -3.68 -6.33 -0.60
C TRP A 31 -4.08 -5.55 -1.85
N TYR A 32 -3.10 -5.05 -2.57
CA TYR A 32 -3.22 -4.28 -3.80
C TYR A 32 -2.45 -4.98 -4.91
N LEU A 33 -2.80 -4.64 -6.15
CA LEU A 33 -1.86 -4.79 -7.25
C LEU A 33 -0.74 -3.76 -7.05
N SER A 34 0.48 -4.17 -7.32
CA SER A 34 1.69 -3.38 -7.19
C SER A 34 1.56 -2.12 -8.04
N PRO A 35 1.63 -0.92 -7.46
CA PRO A 35 1.61 0.32 -8.24
C PRO A 35 2.91 0.52 -9.04
N LEU A 36 3.93 -0.31 -8.78
CA LEU A 36 5.26 -0.23 -9.38
C LEU A 36 5.38 -1.01 -10.69
N ARG A 37 4.42 -1.89 -11.00
CA ARG A 37 4.43 -2.73 -12.21
C ARG A 37 3.01 -3.11 -12.63
N ASP A 38 2.82 -3.48 -13.89
CA ASP A 38 1.58 -4.11 -14.33
C ASP A 38 1.57 -5.58 -13.84
N GLU A 39 0.71 -5.90 -12.86
CA GLU A 39 0.50 -7.26 -12.38
C GLU A 39 -0.99 -7.61 -12.30
N ARG A 40 -1.30 -8.89 -12.45
CA ARG A 40 -2.68 -9.42 -12.36
C ARG A 40 -3.01 -10.06 -11.01
N THR A 41 -1.99 -10.39 -10.22
CA THR A 41 -2.11 -11.02 -8.91
C THR A 41 -1.63 -10.03 -7.87
N PRO A 42 -2.38 -9.74 -6.80
CA PRO A 42 -1.96 -8.77 -5.80
C PRO A 42 -0.72 -9.27 -5.04
N SER A 43 0.39 -8.54 -5.17
CA SER A 43 1.62 -8.79 -4.42
C SER A 43 1.99 -7.66 -3.46
N PHE A 44 1.27 -6.54 -3.50
CA PHE A 44 1.53 -5.38 -2.65
C PHE A 44 0.65 -5.39 -1.40
N LYS A 45 1.26 -5.53 -0.23
CA LYS A 45 0.58 -5.59 1.06
C LYS A 45 0.83 -4.30 1.84
N VAL A 46 -0.23 -3.68 2.32
CA VAL A 46 -0.19 -2.52 3.22
C VAL A 46 -0.70 -2.92 4.59
N ASN A 47 0.08 -2.60 5.62
CA ASN A 47 -0.32 -2.72 7.00
C ASN A 47 -0.71 -1.34 7.54
N ASP A 48 -2.02 -1.07 7.58
CA ASP A 48 -2.56 0.20 8.08
C ASP A 48 -2.22 0.46 9.55
N ARG A 49 -2.00 -0.59 10.36
CA ARG A 49 -1.64 -0.42 11.78
C ARG A 49 -0.21 0.08 11.96
N LEU A 50 0.73 -0.44 11.16
CA LEU A 50 2.13 -0.04 11.23
C LEU A 50 2.44 1.15 10.30
N ASN A 51 1.50 1.47 9.41
CA ASN A 51 1.68 2.39 8.29
C ASN A 51 2.92 2.02 7.46
N GLU A 52 3.07 0.73 7.18
CA GLU A 52 4.15 0.16 6.39
C GLU A 52 3.57 -0.61 5.19
N TRP A 53 4.34 -0.72 4.13
CA TRP A 53 4.00 -1.53 2.97
C TRP A 53 5.12 -2.50 2.60
N TYR A 54 4.74 -3.58 1.92
CA TYR A 54 5.65 -4.59 1.41
C TYR A 54 5.16 -5.14 0.08
N ASP A 55 6.00 -5.09 -0.94
CA ASP A 55 5.77 -5.67 -2.27
C ASP A 55 6.51 -7.00 -2.38
N PHE A 56 5.75 -8.10 -2.37
CA PHE A 56 6.29 -9.44 -2.51
C PHE A 56 6.85 -9.70 -3.92
N GLY A 57 6.36 -8.99 -4.93
CA GLY A 57 6.87 -9.10 -6.29
C GLY A 57 8.28 -8.52 -6.47
N ALA A 58 8.66 -7.49 -5.72
CA ALA A 58 9.98 -6.82 -5.78
C ALA A 58 10.88 -7.19 -4.60
N ALA A 59 10.33 -7.88 -3.60
CA ALA A 59 10.98 -8.09 -2.31
C ALA A 59 11.45 -6.75 -1.70
N THR A 60 10.60 -5.72 -1.79
CA THR A 60 10.89 -4.37 -1.29
C THR A 60 9.77 -3.88 -0.38
N GLY A 61 10.07 -2.99 0.55
CA GLY A 61 9.10 -2.45 1.50
C GLY A 61 9.64 -1.26 2.27
N GLY A 62 8.75 -0.58 2.99
CA GLY A 62 9.04 0.60 3.80
C GLY A 62 7.84 1.16 4.54
#